data_AF-A0AAU8FU98-F1
#
_entry.id   AF-A0AAU8FU98-F1
#
_cell.length_a   1.000
_cell.length_b   1.000
_cell.length_c   1.000
_cell.angle_alpha   90.00
_cell.angle_beta   90.00
_cell.angle_gamma   90.00
#
_symmetry.space_group_name_H-M   'P 1'
#
loop_
_entity.id
_entity.type
_entity.pdbx_description
1 polymer ?
#
loop_
_entity_poly.entity_id
_entity_poly.type
_entity_poly.pdbx_seq_one_letter_code
_entity_poly.pdbx_strand_id
1 'polypeptide(L)'
;MPVLTVFYIKLLINLALTIGIIWTISRSDLFSKWQRENDKLILTLGFVLFRLIPWIGIFLIVNEEPRGDIPFFFYKAEGAKAGGFVYRDFWSYHAPLYAYIISLPIWIWHNARAIVLFMVLMETAILWLTYDTYKSRSPKALQLAAIYYMLPAAFMYILVDGQEEVWFWGGRAADLALHDQEQKQLRSGYRSAVRDDTADNQGHIHIPAAGIAGDGQKTGQNVTGYGGHRLTGCGFSLLANR
;
A
#
# COMPACT_ATOMS: atom_id res chain seq x y z
N MET A 1 -36.16 -3.28 -12.86
CA MET A 1 -35.61 -3.05 -14.21
C MET A 1 -35.54 -4.37 -14.98
N PRO A 2 -35.69 -4.38 -16.31
CA PRO A 2 -35.51 -5.59 -17.13
C PRO A 2 -34.09 -6.16 -16.97
N VAL A 3 -33.96 -7.49 -16.96
CA VAL A 3 -32.67 -8.19 -16.82
C VAL A 3 -31.67 -7.73 -17.88
N LEU A 4 -32.13 -7.55 -19.12
CA LEU A 4 -31.33 -7.05 -20.24
C LEU A 4 -30.77 -5.64 -19.98
N THR A 5 -31.56 -4.73 -19.40
CA THR A 5 -31.11 -3.37 -19.11
C THR A 5 -29.98 -3.37 -18.08
N VAL A 6 -30.11 -4.17 -17.01
CA VAL A 6 -29.06 -4.31 -15.99
C VAL A 6 -27.80 -4.91 -16.60
N PHE A 7 -27.95 -5.89 -17.49
CA PHE A 7 -26.83 -6.50 -18.20
C PHE A 7 -26.07 -5.47 -19.07
N TYR A 8 -26.79 -4.69 -19.90
CA TYR A 8 -26.15 -3.69 -20.75
C TYR A 8 -25.49 -2.56 -19.96
N ILE A 9 -26.09 -2.12 -18.86
CA ILE A 9 -25.48 -1.11 -17.97
C ILE A 9 -24.17 -1.65 -17.40
N LYS A 10 -24.16 -2.87 -16.86
CA LYS A 10 -22.93 -3.51 -16.34
C LYS A 10 -21.87 -3.64 -17.43
N LEU A 11 -22.27 -4.06 -18.63
CA LEU A 11 -21.37 -4.20 -19.77
C LEU A 11 -20.72 -2.86 -20.16
N LEU A 12 -21.51 -1.79 -20.26
CA LEU A 12 -21.02 -0.45 -20.60
C LEU A 12 -20.08 0.11 -19.54
N ILE A 13 -20.40 -0.08 -18.25
CA ILE A 13 -19.52 0.32 -17.14
C ILE A 13 -18.17 -0.42 -17.25
N ASN A 14 -18.19 -1.74 -17.42
CA ASN A 14 -16.98 -2.55 -17.54
C ASN A 14 -16.13 -2.14 -18.75
N LEU A 15 -16.77 -1.83 -19.89
CA LEU A 15 -16.08 -1.35 -21.08
C LEU A 15 -15.42 0.02 -20.83
N ALA A 16 -16.16 0.97 -20.25
CA ALA A 16 -15.64 2.29 -19.92
C ALA A 16 -14.45 2.23 -18.95
N LEU A 17 -14.56 1.39 -17.92
CA LEU A 17 -13.48 1.14 -16.96
C LEU A 17 -12.24 0.54 -17.64
N THR A 18 -12.44 -0.42 -18.54
CA THR A 18 -11.35 -1.06 -19.29
C THR A 18 -10.63 -0.05 -20.20
N ILE A 19 -11.38 0.81 -20.90
CA ILE A 19 -10.81 1.89 -21.71
C ILE A 19 -10.02 2.86 -20.81
N GLY A 20 -10.55 3.20 -19.63
CA GLY A 20 -9.86 4.00 -18.62
C GLY A 20 -8.52 3.40 -18.18
N ILE A 21 -8.46 2.07 -17.99
CA ILE A 21 -7.22 1.35 -17.68
C ILE A 21 -6.21 1.47 -18.83
N ILE A 22 -6.64 1.21 -20.07
CA ILE A 22 -5.75 1.30 -21.26
C ILE A 22 -5.18 2.72 -21.40
N TRP A 23 -6.02 3.74 -21.19
CA TRP A 23 -5.59 5.14 -21.21
C TRP A 23 -4.58 5.44 -20.09
N THR A 24 -4.85 4.96 -18.88
CA THR A 24 -3.97 5.12 -17.71
C THR A 24 -2.62 4.46 -17.94
N ILE A 25 -2.58 3.28 -18.57
CA ILE A 25 -1.34 2.59 -18.94
C ILE A 25 -0.54 3.40 -19.98
N SER A 26 -1.24 3.94 -20.98
CA SER A 26 -0.64 4.71 -22.07
C SER A 26 -0.06 6.06 -21.63
N ARG A 27 -0.46 6.58 -20.46
CA ARG A 27 -0.05 7.88 -19.92
C ARG A 27 0.80 7.77 -18.66
N SER A 28 1.67 6.75 -18.58
CA SER A 28 2.54 6.47 -17.43
C SER A 28 3.39 7.67 -16.97
N ASP A 29 3.91 8.48 -17.90
CA ASP A 29 4.71 9.66 -17.57
C ASP A 29 3.92 10.75 -16.84
N LEU A 30 2.64 10.91 -17.21
CA LEU A 30 1.74 11.87 -16.59
C LEU A 30 1.46 11.48 -15.13
N PHE A 31 1.18 10.19 -14.88
CA PHE A 31 0.98 9.67 -13.53
C PHE A 31 2.25 9.75 -12.69
N SER A 32 3.43 9.57 -13.29
CA SER A 32 4.71 9.76 -12.60
C SER A 32 4.94 11.23 -12.22
N LYS A 33 4.49 12.18 -13.06
CA LYS A 33 4.51 13.62 -12.73
C LYS A 33 3.52 13.94 -11.61
N TRP A 34 2.28 13.47 -11.72
CA TRP A 34 1.25 13.67 -10.71
C TRP A 34 1.61 13.06 -9.35
N GLN A 35 2.32 11.93 -9.33
CA GLN A 35 2.84 11.34 -8.10
C GLN A 35 3.81 12.28 -7.36
N ARG A 36 4.53 13.15 -8.06
CA ARG A 36 5.45 14.11 -7.44
C ARG A 36 4.77 15.40 -6.97
N GLU A 37 3.78 15.85 -7.73
CA GLU A 37 3.17 17.17 -7.51
C GLU A 37 1.90 17.10 -6.67
N ASN A 38 1.02 16.13 -6.92
CA ASN A 38 -0.37 16.14 -6.44
C ASN A 38 -0.92 14.72 -6.16
N ASP A 39 -0.11 13.82 -5.61
CA ASP A 39 -0.48 12.42 -5.39
C ASP A 39 -1.80 12.24 -4.62
N LYS A 40 -1.94 12.93 -3.49
CA LYS A 40 -3.13 12.85 -2.63
C LYS A 40 -4.39 13.29 -3.36
N LEU A 41 -4.33 14.38 -4.13
CA LEU A 41 -5.47 14.89 -4.87
C LEU A 41 -5.96 13.86 -5.88
N ILE A 42 -5.05 13.26 -6.65
CA ILE A 42 -5.42 12.25 -7.66
C ILE A 42 -6.00 10.99 -7.00
N LEU A 43 -5.46 10.56 -5.86
CA LEU A 43 -6.03 9.42 -5.10
C LEU A 43 -7.42 9.72 -4.57
N THR A 44 -7.63 10.89 -3.95
CA THR A 44 -8.94 11.30 -3.44
C THR A 44 -9.94 11.47 -4.58
N LEU A 45 -9.52 12.03 -5.71
CA LEU A 45 -10.37 12.16 -6.89
C LEU A 45 -10.74 10.79 -7.46
N GLY A 46 -9.80 9.85 -7.51
CA GLY A 46 -10.06 8.46 -7.91
C GLY A 46 -11.09 7.80 -7.00
N PHE A 47 -10.93 7.92 -5.69
CA PHE A 47 -11.91 7.45 -4.71
C PHE A 47 -13.30 8.05 -4.95
N VAL A 48 -13.39 9.38 -5.07
CA VAL A 48 -14.68 10.06 -5.22
C VAL A 48 -15.37 9.63 -6.52
N LEU A 49 -14.65 9.61 -7.63
CA LEU A 49 -15.20 9.29 -8.96
C LEU A 49 -15.57 7.81 -9.11
N PHE A 50 -14.73 6.89 -8.65
CA PHE A 50 -14.91 5.46 -8.91
C PHE A 50 -15.56 4.67 -7.78
N ARG A 51 -15.75 5.28 -6.60
CA ARG A 51 -16.40 4.62 -5.47
C ARG A 51 -17.53 5.44 -4.88
N LEU A 52 -17.25 6.65 -4.41
CA LEU A 52 -18.25 7.43 -3.68
C LEU A 52 -19.43 7.87 -4.56
N ILE A 53 -19.18 8.43 -5.74
CA ILE A 53 -20.24 8.83 -6.67
C ILE A 53 -21.08 7.63 -7.11
N PRO A 54 -20.48 6.49 -7.55
CA PRO A 54 -21.24 5.28 -7.83
C PRO A 54 -22.07 4.78 -6.64
N TRP A 55 -21.53 4.81 -5.42
CA TRP A 55 -22.27 4.44 -4.21
C TRP A 55 -23.48 5.35 -3.99
N ILE A 56 -23.30 6.68 -4.08
CA ILE A 56 -24.39 7.66 -3.99
C ILE A 56 -25.44 7.40 -5.08
N GLY A 57 -25.00 7.21 -6.33
CA GLY A 57 -25.87 6.96 -7.46
C GLY A 57 -26.76 5.73 -7.26
N ILE A 58 -26.16 4.60 -6.87
CA ILE A 58 -26.88 3.34 -6.72
C ILE A 58 -27.79 3.37 -5.48
N PHE A 59 -27.26 3.77 -4.33
CA PHE A 59 -27.95 3.57 -3.04
C PHE A 59 -28.78 4.76 -2.56
N LEU A 60 -28.48 5.98 -3.01
CA LEU A 60 -29.23 7.18 -2.62
C LEU A 60 -30.16 7.67 -3.73
N ILE A 61 -29.71 7.64 -5.00
CA ILE A 61 -30.51 8.16 -6.13
C ILE A 61 -31.43 7.07 -6.68
N VAL A 62 -30.87 5.92 -7.09
CA VAL A 62 -31.67 4.79 -7.62
C VAL A 62 -32.39 4.05 -6.48
N ASN A 63 -31.93 4.23 -5.23
CA ASN A 63 -32.52 3.66 -4.01
C ASN A 63 -32.57 2.12 -4.04
N GLU A 64 -31.60 1.49 -4.72
CA GLU A 64 -31.49 0.03 -4.75
C GLU A 64 -31.05 -0.51 -3.39
N GLU A 65 -31.52 -1.71 -3.06
CA GLU A 65 -31.09 -2.42 -1.86
C GLU A 65 -29.78 -3.17 -2.11
N PRO A 66 -28.86 -3.20 -1.12
CA PRO A 66 -27.65 -4.02 -1.22
C PRO A 66 -27.98 -5.49 -1.48
N ARG A 67 -27.27 -6.11 -2.41
CA ARG A 67 -27.41 -7.53 -2.78
C ARG A 67 -26.16 -8.31 -2.37
N GLY A 68 -26.10 -9.57 -2.77
CA GLY A 68 -24.98 -10.47 -2.46
C GLY A 68 -24.94 -10.82 -0.97
N ASP A 69 -23.78 -10.67 -0.35
CA ASP A 69 -23.54 -11.08 1.04
C ASP A 69 -23.96 -10.01 2.07
N ILE A 70 -24.34 -8.81 1.64
CA ILE A 70 -24.68 -7.70 2.54
C ILE A 70 -25.87 -8.00 3.46
N PRO A 71 -27.00 -8.57 3.01
CA PRO A 71 -28.11 -8.91 3.91
C PRO A 71 -27.67 -9.88 5.01
N PHE A 72 -26.78 -10.81 4.66
CA PHE A 72 -26.21 -11.76 5.61
C PHE A 72 -25.27 -11.09 6.61
N PHE A 73 -24.47 -10.10 6.17
CA PHE A 73 -23.67 -9.27 7.06
C PHE A 73 -24.52 -8.42 7.99
N PHE A 74 -25.61 -7.84 7.49
CA PHE A 74 -26.51 -7.02 8.29
C PHE A 74 -27.10 -7.82 9.46
N TYR A 75 -27.60 -9.03 9.20
CA TYR A 75 -28.11 -9.92 10.26
C TYR A 75 -27.08 -10.17 11.38
N LYS A 76 -25.83 -10.47 11.01
CA LYS A 76 -24.76 -10.71 12.00
C LYS A 76 -24.41 -9.46 12.78
N ALA A 77 -24.37 -8.33 12.09
CA ALA A 77 -24.05 -7.05 12.66
C ALA A 77 -25.13 -6.57 13.64
N GLU A 78 -26.40 -6.91 13.39
CA GLU A 78 -27.49 -6.73 14.35
C GLU A 78 -27.31 -7.61 15.60
N GLY A 79 -26.96 -8.88 15.43
CA GLY A 79 -26.63 -9.77 16.54
C GLY A 79 -25.47 -9.25 17.40
N ALA A 80 -24.42 -8.74 16.77
CA ALA A 80 -23.29 -8.10 17.47
C ALA A 80 -23.70 -6.78 18.15
N LYS A 81 -24.52 -5.95 17.49
CA LYS A 81 -25.06 -4.70 18.04
C LYS A 81 -25.92 -4.95 19.29
N ALA A 82 -26.64 -6.07 19.34
CA ALA A 82 -27.41 -6.49 20.52
C ALA A 82 -26.55 -7.00 21.68
N GLY A 83 -25.21 -7.04 21.53
CA GLY A 83 -24.29 -7.57 22.54
C GLY A 83 -24.20 -9.11 22.53
N GLY A 84 -24.68 -9.76 21.46
CA GLY A 84 -24.56 -11.20 21.30
C GLY A 84 -23.12 -11.63 21.07
N PHE A 85 -22.78 -12.83 21.53
CA PHE A 85 -21.50 -13.47 21.28
C PHE A 85 -21.55 -14.33 20.01
N VAL A 86 -20.59 -14.12 19.11
CA VAL A 86 -20.44 -14.92 17.88
C VAL A 86 -20.28 -16.40 18.23
N TYR A 87 -20.95 -17.28 17.48
CA TYR A 87 -21.03 -18.74 17.66
C TYR A 87 -21.84 -19.24 18.86
N ARG A 88 -22.18 -18.35 19.79
CA ARG A 88 -23.08 -18.69 20.90
C ARG A 88 -24.50 -18.22 20.63
N ASP A 89 -24.64 -16.94 20.32
CA ASP A 89 -25.93 -16.26 20.19
C ASP A 89 -26.33 -16.08 18.71
N PHE A 90 -25.35 -16.03 17.80
CA PHE A 90 -25.57 -16.03 16.36
C PHE A 90 -24.43 -16.67 15.58
N TRP A 91 -24.75 -17.26 14.42
CA TRP A 91 -23.80 -17.97 13.57
C TRP A 91 -23.04 -17.02 12.62
N SER A 92 -21.74 -17.26 12.46
CA SER A 92 -20.93 -16.55 11.46
C SER A 92 -19.92 -17.47 10.77
N TYR A 93 -19.94 -17.53 9.43
CA TYR A 93 -18.87 -18.18 8.66
C TYR A 93 -17.55 -17.39 8.61
N HIS A 94 -17.53 -16.19 9.18
CA HIS A 94 -16.38 -15.27 9.19
C HIS A 94 -15.83 -15.11 10.60
N ALA A 95 -14.58 -14.65 10.69
CA ALA A 95 -13.88 -14.44 11.96
C ALA A 95 -14.75 -13.65 12.97
N PRO A 96 -14.74 -14.02 14.27
CA PRO A 96 -15.58 -13.37 15.28
C PRO A 96 -15.51 -11.85 15.27
N LEU A 97 -14.30 -11.30 15.12
CA LEU A 97 -14.05 -9.87 15.15
C LEU A 97 -14.79 -9.12 14.03
N TYR A 98 -14.97 -9.76 12.87
CA TYR A 98 -15.60 -9.12 11.72
C TYR A 98 -17.00 -8.62 12.03
N ALA A 99 -17.83 -9.45 12.68
CA ALA A 99 -19.21 -9.11 13.04
C ALA A 99 -19.31 -7.85 13.92
N TYR A 100 -18.37 -7.67 14.85
CA TYR A 100 -18.32 -6.47 15.70
C TYR A 100 -17.88 -5.23 14.92
N ILE A 101 -16.88 -5.36 14.03
CA ILE A 101 -16.41 -4.24 13.20
C ILE A 101 -17.54 -3.74 12.28
N ILE A 102 -18.24 -4.64 11.57
CA ILE A 102 -19.33 -4.26 10.67
C ILE A 102 -20.59 -3.77 11.41
N SER A 103 -20.69 -3.98 12.72
CA SER A 103 -21.76 -3.41 13.54
C SER A 103 -21.61 -1.91 13.76
N LEU A 104 -20.37 -1.38 13.75
CA LEU A 104 -20.07 0.04 13.97
C LEU A 104 -20.87 1.00 13.05
N PRO A 105 -20.88 0.83 11.71
CA PRO A 105 -21.67 1.71 10.85
C PRO A 105 -23.18 1.63 11.13
N ILE A 106 -23.68 0.51 11.63
CA ILE A 106 -25.11 0.29 11.94
C ILE A 106 -25.55 1.02 13.22
N TRP A 107 -24.59 1.37 14.10
CA TRP A 107 -24.85 2.26 15.24
C TRP A 107 -25.13 3.70 14.79
N ILE A 108 -24.43 4.15 13.75
CA ILE A 108 -24.55 5.51 13.21
C ILE A 108 -25.77 5.61 12.30
N TRP A 109 -25.91 4.64 11.39
CA TRP A 109 -27.01 4.60 10.43
C TRP A 109 -27.50 3.16 10.28
N HIS A 110 -28.67 2.89 10.86
CA HIS A 110 -29.26 1.56 10.89
C HIS A 110 -29.86 1.19 9.52
N ASN A 111 -28.97 0.87 8.57
CA ASN A 111 -29.32 0.46 7.22
C ASN A 111 -28.18 -0.38 6.63
N ALA A 112 -28.51 -1.43 5.87
CA ALA A 112 -27.52 -2.26 5.15
C ALA A 112 -26.59 -1.45 4.23
N ARG A 113 -27.06 -0.31 3.70
CA ARG A 113 -26.27 0.62 2.88
C ARG A 113 -25.07 1.21 3.63
N ALA A 114 -25.17 1.35 4.96
CA ALA A 114 -24.08 1.84 5.79
C ALA A 114 -22.91 0.86 5.83
N ILE A 115 -23.18 -0.45 5.76
CA ILE A 115 -22.15 -1.48 5.66
C ILE A 115 -21.40 -1.35 4.33
N VAL A 116 -22.12 -1.18 3.21
CA VAL A 116 -21.48 -1.01 1.89
C VAL A 116 -20.60 0.25 1.85
N LEU A 117 -21.09 1.36 2.41
CA LEU A 117 -20.29 2.59 2.53
C LEU A 117 -19.02 2.34 3.34
N PHE A 118 -19.15 1.64 4.46
CA PHE A 118 -18.03 1.31 5.32
C PHE A 118 -17.01 0.42 4.61
N MET A 119 -17.44 -0.57 3.82
CA MET A 119 -16.55 -1.39 2.98
C MET A 119 -15.80 -0.55 1.95
N VAL A 120 -16.49 0.37 1.27
CA VAL A 120 -15.88 1.31 0.32
C VAL A 120 -14.81 2.18 0.98
N LEU A 121 -15.09 2.69 2.19
CA LEU A 121 -14.13 3.50 2.95
C LEU A 121 -12.91 2.67 3.37
N MET A 122 -13.12 1.42 3.79
CA MET A 122 -12.04 0.53 4.21
C MET A 122 -11.15 0.11 3.03
N GLU A 123 -11.73 -0.24 1.87
CA GLU A 123 -10.98 -0.48 0.63
C GLU A 123 -10.06 0.71 0.30
N THR A 124 -10.63 1.91 0.35
CA THR A 124 -9.93 3.16 0.06
C THR A 124 -8.80 3.41 1.05
N ALA A 125 -9.04 3.19 2.34
CA ALA A 125 -8.03 3.31 3.38
C ALA A 125 -6.87 2.32 3.17
N ILE A 126 -7.17 1.07 2.84
CA ILE A 126 -6.19 0.01 2.54
C ILE A 126 -5.37 0.40 1.31
N LEU A 127 -6.01 0.84 0.24
CA LEU A 127 -5.31 1.26 -0.98
C LEU A 127 -4.43 2.47 -0.72
N TRP A 128 -4.91 3.43 0.08
CA TRP A 128 -4.13 4.61 0.44
C TRP A 128 -2.90 4.25 1.28
N LEU A 129 -3.05 3.35 2.26
CA LEU A 129 -1.93 2.84 3.05
C LEU A 129 -0.92 2.08 2.18
N THR A 130 -1.41 1.24 1.27
CA THR A 130 -0.59 0.53 0.29
C THR A 130 0.17 1.52 -0.58
N TYR A 131 -0.51 2.53 -1.11
CA TYR A 131 0.12 3.59 -1.88
C TYR A 131 1.20 4.31 -1.10
N ASP A 132 0.92 4.74 0.13
CA ASP A 132 1.86 5.50 0.96
C ASP A 132 3.14 4.69 1.27
N THR A 133 2.99 3.37 1.45
CA THR A 133 4.11 2.44 1.66
C THR A 133 4.93 2.25 0.37
N TYR A 134 4.28 2.16 -0.80
CA TYR A 134 4.95 1.83 -2.07
C TYR A 134 5.41 3.04 -2.87
N LYS A 135 4.91 4.26 -2.61
CA LYS A 135 5.25 5.47 -3.39
C LYS A 135 6.73 5.82 -3.37
N SER A 136 7.43 5.51 -2.28
CA SER A 136 8.88 5.75 -2.19
C SER A 136 9.71 4.70 -2.93
N ARG A 137 9.12 3.54 -3.24
CA ARG A 137 9.80 2.40 -3.88
C ARG A 137 9.59 2.37 -5.39
N SER A 138 8.48 2.92 -5.89
CA SER A 138 8.14 2.90 -7.32
C SER A 138 7.54 4.22 -7.82
N PRO A 139 8.03 4.78 -8.94
CA PRO A 139 7.44 5.95 -9.57
C PRO A 139 6.08 5.67 -10.24
N LYS A 140 5.68 4.40 -10.33
CA LYS A 140 4.40 3.96 -10.91
C LYS A 140 3.33 3.64 -9.87
N ALA A 141 3.59 3.91 -8.59
CA ALA A 141 2.66 3.57 -7.51
C ALA A 141 1.28 4.22 -7.70
N LEU A 142 1.24 5.50 -8.13
CA LEU A 142 -0.01 6.21 -8.34
C LEU A 142 -0.80 5.65 -9.53
N GLN A 143 -0.08 5.27 -10.59
CA GLN A 143 -0.67 4.64 -11.76
C GLN A 143 -1.34 3.31 -11.39
N LEU A 144 -0.66 2.48 -10.59
CA LEU A 144 -1.21 1.19 -10.13
C LEU A 144 -2.44 1.39 -9.22
N ALA A 145 -2.42 2.38 -8.33
CA ALA A 145 -3.57 2.70 -7.50
C ALA A 145 -4.77 3.19 -8.34
N ALA A 146 -4.53 4.00 -9.37
CA ALA A 146 -5.58 4.44 -10.29
C ALA A 146 -6.16 3.26 -11.09
N ILE A 147 -5.31 2.35 -11.58
CA ILE A 147 -5.76 1.12 -12.26
C ILE A 147 -6.60 0.27 -11.32
N TYR A 148 -6.25 0.16 -10.04
CA TYR A 148 -7.02 -0.58 -9.05
C TYR A 148 -8.43 -0.01 -8.86
N TYR A 149 -8.57 1.32 -8.74
CA TYR A 149 -9.90 1.96 -8.67
C TYR A 149 -10.75 1.69 -9.92
N MET A 150 -10.12 1.64 -11.09
CA MET A 150 -10.78 1.37 -12.36
C MET A 150 -11.02 -0.13 -12.59
N LEU A 151 -10.53 -1.03 -11.74
CA LEU A 151 -10.62 -2.46 -11.99
C LEU A 151 -12.08 -2.92 -11.93
N PRO A 152 -12.65 -3.46 -13.03
CA PRO A 152 -14.06 -3.83 -13.08
C PRO A 152 -14.47 -4.83 -12.01
N ALA A 153 -13.60 -5.81 -11.73
CA ALA A 153 -13.83 -6.83 -10.72
C ALA A 153 -13.96 -6.20 -9.33
N ALA A 154 -12.98 -5.39 -8.91
CA ALA A 154 -13.01 -4.72 -7.60
C ALA A 154 -14.26 -3.82 -7.44
N PHE A 155 -14.60 -3.10 -8.51
CA PHE A 155 -15.82 -2.27 -8.54
C PHE A 155 -17.08 -3.10 -8.30
N MET A 156 -17.25 -4.21 -9.03
CA MET A 156 -18.44 -5.05 -8.93
C MET A 156 -18.52 -5.78 -7.59
N TYR A 157 -17.41 -6.31 -7.09
CA TYR A 157 -17.38 -7.04 -5.82
C TYR A 157 -17.76 -6.17 -4.63
N ILE A 158 -17.43 -4.89 -4.63
CA ILE A 158 -17.66 -4.03 -3.47
C ILE A 158 -19.00 -3.31 -3.54
N LEU A 159 -19.33 -2.73 -4.70
CA LEU A 159 -20.53 -1.91 -4.82
C LEU A 159 -21.79 -2.72 -5.12
N VAL A 160 -21.67 -3.86 -5.79
CA VAL A 160 -22.83 -4.63 -6.27
C VAL A 160 -23.02 -5.90 -5.44
N ASP A 161 -21.95 -6.64 -5.18
CA ASP A 161 -22.03 -7.93 -4.49
C ASP A 161 -21.67 -7.84 -3.00
N GLY A 162 -20.98 -6.76 -2.62
CA GLY A 162 -20.63 -6.45 -1.24
C GLY A 162 -19.76 -7.50 -0.57
N GLN A 163 -18.83 -8.13 -1.29
CA GLN A 163 -18.00 -9.22 -0.79
C GLN A 163 -16.91 -8.77 0.19
N GLU A 164 -16.53 -9.64 1.13
CA GLU A 164 -15.59 -9.34 2.21
C GLU A 164 -14.10 -9.45 1.82
N GLU A 165 -13.79 -9.92 0.62
CA GLU A 165 -12.45 -10.29 0.19
C GLU A 165 -11.43 -9.14 0.32
N VAL A 166 -11.91 -7.89 0.23
CA VAL A 166 -11.13 -6.67 0.44
C VAL A 166 -10.44 -6.62 1.81
N TRP A 167 -11.08 -7.17 2.85
CA TRP A 167 -10.59 -7.13 4.23
C TRP A 167 -9.33 -7.96 4.42
N PHE A 168 -9.24 -9.12 3.77
CA PHE A 168 -8.06 -9.99 3.86
C PHE A 168 -6.81 -9.35 3.24
N TRP A 169 -7.01 -8.55 2.20
CA TRP A 169 -5.91 -7.84 1.54
C TRP A 169 -5.45 -6.65 2.39
N GLY A 170 -6.40 -6.01 3.09
CA GLY A 170 -6.13 -4.96 4.06
C GLY A 170 -5.22 -5.37 5.21
N GLY A 171 -5.48 -6.53 5.82
CA GLY A 171 -4.65 -7.04 6.90
C GLY A 171 -3.18 -7.20 6.49
N ARG A 172 -2.94 -7.76 5.30
CA ARG A 172 -1.59 -7.93 4.76
C ARG A 172 -0.91 -6.59 4.42
N ALA A 173 -1.65 -5.66 3.83
CA ALA A 173 -1.13 -4.33 3.52
C ALA A 173 -0.74 -3.55 4.79
N ALA A 174 -1.55 -3.66 5.84
CA ALA A 174 -1.27 -3.03 7.13
C ALA A 174 -0.04 -3.61 7.82
N ASP A 175 0.10 -4.94 7.83
CA ASP A 175 1.29 -5.63 8.35
C ASP A 175 2.58 -5.16 7.63
N LEU A 176 2.55 -5.10 6.29
CA LEU A 176 3.66 -4.58 5.49
C LEU A 176 3.97 -3.10 5.78
N ALA A 177 2.95 -2.27 6.00
CA ALA A 177 3.13 -0.86 6.34
C ALA A 177 3.76 -0.68 7.73
N LEU A 178 3.32 -1.47 8.71
CA LEU A 178 3.89 -1.47 10.06
C LEU A 178 5.37 -1.90 10.04
N HIS A 179 5.69 -2.96 9.29
CA HIS A 179 7.06 -3.44 9.16
C HIS A 179 7.97 -2.39 8.47
N ASP A 180 7.47 -1.67 7.47
CA ASP A 180 8.23 -0.58 6.83
C ASP A 180 8.48 0.60 7.78
N GLN A 181 7.53 0.93 8.66
CA GLN A 181 7.70 1.97 9.67
C GLN A 181 8.78 1.59 10.70
N GLU A 182 8.76 0.35 11.19
CA GLU A 182 9.75 -0.16 12.14
C GLU A 182 11.17 -0.10 11.54
N GLN A 183 11.33 -0.54 10.29
CA GLN A 183 12.61 -0.48 9.58
C GLN A 183 13.13 0.96 9.40
N LYS A 184 12.24 1.93 9.15
CA LYS A 184 12.61 3.34 9.06
C LYS A 184 13.09 3.89 10.41
N GLN A 185 12.43 3.53 11.51
CA GLN A 185 12.85 3.93 12.86
C GLN A 185 14.21 3.35 13.22
N LEU A 186 14.44 2.06 12.96
CA LEU A 186 15.74 1.40 13.19
C LEU A 186 16.87 2.06 12.38
N ARG A 187 16.63 2.37 11.10
CA ARG A 187 17.62 3.07 10.26
C ARG A 187 17.90 4.49 10.73
N SER A 188 16.88 5.20 11.20
CA SER A 188 17.03 6.54 11.77
C SER A 188 17.87 6.50 13.05
N GLY A 189 17.56 5.57 13.95
CA GLY A 189 18.30 5.35 15.19
C GLY A 189 19.76 4.96 14.96
N TYR A 190 20.02 4.08 13.98
CA TYR A 190 21.39 3.74 13.60
C TYR A 190 22.16 4.93 13.02
N ARG A 191 21.53 5.76 12.18
CA ARG A 191 22.18 6.98 11.64
C ARG A 191 22.50 8.01 12.71
N SER A 192 21.65 8.20 13.72
CA SER A 192 21.96 9.09 14.84
C SER A 192 23.12 8.54 15.67
N ALA A 193 23.11 7.24 15.98
CA ALA A 193 24.21 6.61 16.74
C ALA A 193 25.57 6.74 16.04
N VAL A 194 25.63 6.45 14.73
CA VAL A 194 26.86 6.60 13.93
C VAL A 194 27.32 8.07 13.82
N ARG A 195 26.38 9.02 13.80
CA ARG A 195 26.70 10.46 13.75
C ARG A 195 27.27 10.96 15.08
N ASP A 196 26.79 10.44 16.20
CA ASP A 196 27.30 10.81 17.53
C ASP A 196 28.70 10.20 17.78
N ASP A 197 28.94 8.96 17.37
CA ASP A 197 30.27 8.32 17.44
C ASP A 197 31.32 9.05 16.59
N THR A 198 30.92 9.63 15.45
CA THR A 198 31.84 10.42 14.61
C THR A 198 32.09 11.83 15.12
N ALA A 199 31.18 12.41 15.92
CA ALA A 199 31.39 13.69 16.57
C ALA A 199 32.37 13.57 17.75
N ASP A 200 32.30 12.48 18.50
CA ASP A 200 33.17 12.25 19.66
C ASP A 200 34.62 11.89 19.23
N ASN A 201 34.77 11.20 18.10
CA ASN A 201 36.08 10.77 17.59
C ASN A 201 36.85 11.86 16.82
N GLN A 202 36.26 13.04 16.60
CA GLN A 202 36.96 14.21 16.04
C GLN A 202 37.59 15.12 17.13
N GLY A 203 37.39 14.80 18.42
CA GLY A 203 37.96 15.56 19.54
C GLY A 203 39.41 15.24 19.92
N HIS A 204 40.01 14.17 19.39
CA HIS A 204 41.32 13.69 19.87
C HIS A 204 42.25 13.20 18.75
N ILE A 205 42.62 14.07 17.81
CA ILE A 205 43.87 13.88 17.05
C ILE A 205 44.67 15.18 17.09
N HIS A 206 45.37 15.40 18.20
CA HIS A 206 46.48 16.35 18.26
C HIS A 206 47.64 15.75 17.45
N ILE A 207 47.80 16.16 16.20
CA ILE A 207 49.03 15.94 15.44
C ILE A 207 50.03 17.01 15.91
N PRO A 208 51.14 16.66 16.59
CA PRO A 208 52.16 17.66 16.88
C PRO A 208 52.88 18.01 15.58
N ALA A 209 52.78 19.28 15.19
CA ALA A 209 53.59 19.86 14.13
C ALA A 209 55.05 19.94 14.60
N ALA A 210 55.89 19.03 14.13
CA ALA A 210 57.34 19.16 14.23
C ALA A 210 57.89 19.50 12.84
N GLY A 211 58.23 20.77 12.63
CA GLY A 211 59.02 21.21 11.50
C GLY A 211 60.51 21.01 11.77
N ILE A 212 61.25 20.51 10.78
CA ILE A 212 62.69 20.75 10.60
C ILE A 212 62.97 20.85 9.10
N ALA A 213 63.65 21.94 8.74
CA ALA A 213 64.16 22.25 7.41
C ALA A 213 65.46 21.50 7.09
N GLY A 214 65.80 21.34 5.80
CA GLY A 214 67.19 21.15 5.36
C GLY A 214 67.43 20.16 4.22
N ASP A 215 67.58 20.72 3.01
CA ASP A 215 68.65 20.48 2.03
C ASP A 215 68.95 19.09 1.41
N GLY A 216 69.19 19.11 0.08
CA GLY A 216 70.35 18.43 -0.51
C GLY A 216 70.22 17.03 -1.16
N GLN A 217 70.14 17.03 -2.49
CA GLN A 217 70.85 16.14 -3.46
C GLN A 217 70.70 14.59 -3.49
N LYS A 218 70.23 14.15 -4.68
CA LYS A 218 70.77 13.12 -5.61
C LYS A 218 70.77 11.62 -5.27
N THR A 219 70.60 10.86 -6.36
CA THR A 219 70.78 9.41 -6.59
C THR A 219 69.60 8.55 -6.11
N GLY A 220 68.95 7.67 -6.89
CA GLY A 220 69.36 6.96 -8.09
C GLY A 220 69.77 5.54 -7.70
N GLN A 221 68.80 4.62 -7.51
CA GLN A 221 69.02 3.17 -7.64
C GLN A 221 67.70 2.38 -7.61
N ASN A 222 67.47 1.65 -8.71
CA ASN A 222 66.63 0.46 -8.77
C ASN A 222 67.19 -0.60 -7.82
N VAL A 223 66.37 -1.15 -6.92
CA VAL A 223 66.58 -2.50 -6.37
C VAL A 223 65.23 -3.21 -6.22
N THR A 224 65.11 -4.28 -6.99
CA THR A 224 64.16 -5.39 -6.90
C THR A 224 64.26 -6.13 -5.56
N GLY A 225 63.14 -6.58 -4.97
CA GLY A 225 63.21 -7.58 -3.89
C GLY A 225 61.93 -7.81 -3.07
N TYR A 226 61.11 -8.74 -3.55
CA TYR A 226 60.27 -9.72 -2.83
C TYR A 226 59.86 -9.58 -1.35
N GLY A 227 58.56 -9.83 -1.13
CA GLY A 227 57.92 -10.24 0.14
C GLY A 227 56.60 -9.48 0.30
N GLY A 228 55.41 -10.03 0.07
CA GLY A 228 54.92 -11.38 0.33
C GLY A 228 53.69 -11.23 1.22
N HIS A 229 52.49 -11.28 0.63
CA HIS A 229 51.19 -11.74 1.17
C HIS A 229 50.02 -11.06 0.44
N ARG A 230 49.60 -11.67 -0.68
CA ARG A 230 48.22 -11.62 -1.17
C ARG A 230 47.50 -12.85 -0.59
N LEU A 231 46.41 -12.63 0.12
CA LEU A 231 45.33 -13.60 0.23
C LEU A 231 44.18 -13.12 -0.65
N THR A 232 44.18 -13.61 -1.88
CA THR A 232 43.01 -13.70 -2.76
C THR A 232 42.64 -15.17 -2.86
N GLY A 233 41.39 -15.51 -2.55
CA GLY A 233 40.86 -16.83 -2.91
C GLY A 233 39.70 -17.29 -2.05
N CYS A 234 38.47 -17.00 -2.49
CA CYS A 234 37.54 -18.07 -2.86
C CYS A 234 36.36 -17.46 -3.63
N GLY A 235 36.46 -17.49 -4.96
CA GLY A 235 35.30 -17.53 -5.82
C GLY A 235 34.82 -18.97 -5.92
N PHE A 236 33.52 -19.18 -5.85
CA PHE A 236 32.87 -20.34 -6.45
C PHE A 236 31.78 -19.80 -7.38
N SER A 237 32.02 -20.00 -8.66
CA SER A 237 31.09 -19.81 -9.77
C SER A 237 30.88 -21.20 -10.37
N LEU A 238 29.62 -21.56 -10.66
CA LEU A 238 29.12 -22.57 -11.62
C LEU A 238 27.78 -23.13 -11.08
N LEU A 239 26.72 -23.41 -11.84
CA LEU A 239 26.23 -23.10 -13.19
C LEU A 239 24.88 -23.87 -13.31
N ALA A 240 24.05 -23.46 -14.26
CA ALA A 240 23.18 -24.31 -15.09
C ALA A 240 21.75 -24.70 -14.63
N ASN A 241 20.82 -24.25 -15.45
CA ASN A 241 19.72 -25.01 -16.08
C ASN A 241 18.82 -25.91 -15.22
N ARG A 242 17.57 -25.46 -15.05
CA ARG A 242 16.38 -26.11 -15.61
C ARG A 242 15.21 -25.13 -15.69
#